data_AF-E6MKH8-F1
#
_entry.id   AF-E6MKH8-F1
#
_cell.length_a   1.000
_cell.length_b   1.000
_cell.length_c   1.000
_cell.angle_alpha   90.00
_cell.angle_beta   90.00
_cell.angle_gamma   90.00
#
_symmetry.space_group_name_H-M   'P 1'
#
loop_
_entity.id
_entity.type
_entity.pdbx_description
1 polymer ?
#
loop_
_entity_poly.entity_id
_entity_poly.type
_entity_poly.pdbx_seq_one_letter_code
_entity_poly.pdbx_strand_id
1 'polypeptide(L)'
;MKIHSAVRDLLMISSWSNHQFTSISVSHDRDKEFDNKNKWVKAVSAYWNTAEIVDVKNKEFMFTYQDIEESGVQRWLNIRNQYSRAIDPILTTIRWNDSPIENTLFNLCAGAEALGRYIARDFPDKSLEDKGRAYLRSALQNIINQIPKGILPYVKEGEGNQDGKVV
;
A
#
# COMPACT_ATOMS: atom_id res chain seq x y z
N MET A 1 -2.75 16.20 -3.64
CA MET A 1 -1.65 15.30 -3.20
C MET A 1 -0.35 15.76 -3.84
N LYS A 2 0.78 15.75 -3.14
CA LYS A 2 2.09 16.06 -3.76
C LYS A 2 2.56 14.84 -4.56
N ILE A 3 2.99 15.03 -5.82
CA ILE A 3 3.36 13.95 -6.77
C ILE A 3 4.38 12.98 -6.15
N HIS A 4 5.37 13.50 -5.41
CA HIS A 4 6.39 12.69 -4.74
C HIS A 4 5.79 11.64 -3.78
N SER A 5 4.69 11.95 -3.10
CA SER A 5 4.01 11.00 -2.22
C SER A 5 3.38 9.86 -3.00
N ALA A 6 2.73 10.20 -4.12
CA ALA A 6 2.09 9.21 -4.98
C ALA A 6 3.13 8.26 -5.59
N VAL A 7 4.25 8.78 -6.08
CA VAL A 7 5.33 7.95 -6.63
C VAL A 7 5.91 7.03 -5.58
N ARG A 8 6.15 7.52 -4.35
CA ARG A 8 6.61 6.67 -3.25
C ARG A 8 5.59 5.61 -2.87
N ASP A 9 4.31 5.96 -2.84
CA ASP A 9 3.22 5.02 -2.56
C ASP A 9 3.12 3.94 -3.64
N LEU A 10 3.43 4.26 -4.91
CA LEU A 10 3.55 3.27 -5.99
C LEU A 10 4.67 2.28 -5.73
N LEU A 11 5.85 2.77 -5.32
CA LEU A 11 6.99 1.91 -4.98
C LEU A 11 6.65 0.98 -3.82
N MET A 12 5.98 1.50 -2.78
CA MET A 12 5.56 0.68 -1.63
C MET A 12 4.61 -0.43 -2.02
N ILE A 13 3.65 -0.17 -2.90
CA ILE A 13 2.72 -1.20 -3.41
C ILE A 13 3.48 -2.20 -4.28
N SER A 14 4.36 -1.71 -5.16
CA SER A 14 5.08 -2.57 -6.10
C SER A 14 5.96 -3.59 -5.41
N SER A 15 6.50 -3.31 -4.23
CA SER A 15 7.36 -4.24 -3.48
C SER A 15 6.71 -4.81 -2.21
N TRP A 16 5.47 -4.39 -1.93
CA TRP A 16 4.80 -4.56 -0.64
C TRP A 16 5.69 -4.25 0.57
N SER A 17 6.46 -3.16 0.52
CA SER A 17 7.41 -2.81 1.58
C SER A 17 7.54 -1.31 1.80
N ASN A 18 7.79 -0.91 3.06
CA ASN A 18 7.97 0.49 3.42
C ASN A 18 9.19 1.11 2.74
N HIS A 19 8.95 2.03 1.81
CA HIS A 19 9.98 2.80 1.11
C HIS A 19 10.14 4.18 1.74
N GLN A 20 11.37 4.52 2.10
CA GLN A 20 11.73 5.80 2.71
C GLN A 20 12.67 6.59 1.81
N PHE A 21 12.72 7.91 2.02
CA PHE A 21 13.67 8.75 1.31
C PHE A 21 15.05 8.62 1.99
N THR A 22 16.14 8.68 1.23
CA THR A 22 17.49 8.75 1.83
C THR A 22 17.82 10.16 2.29
N SER A 23 17.28 11.16 1.61
CA SER A 23 17.39 12.57 1.98
C SER A 23 16.20 13.35 1.45
N ILE A 24 15.91 14.49 2.10
CA ILE A 24 14.89 15.43 1.66
C ILE A 24 15.57 16.81 1.68
N SER A 25 15.46 17.53 0.57
CA SER A 25 15.98 18.88 0.44
C SER A 25 14.90 19.77 -0.16
N VAL A 26 14.90 21.04 0.23
CA VAL A 26 13.99 22.05 -0.29
C VAL A 26 14.76 23.25 -0.78
N SER A 27 14.21 23.93 -1.77
CA SER A 27 14.68 25.23 -2.20
C SER A 27 13.54 26.22 -2.11
N HIS A 28 13.83 27.43 -1.64
CA HIS A 28 12.88 28.52 -1.55
C HIS A 28 13.41 29.68 -2.38
N ASP A 29 12.53 30.41 -3.08
CA ASP A 29 12.94 31.47 -4.01
C ASP A 29 13.76 32.60 -3.38
N ARG A 30 13.65 32.75 -2.05
CA ARG A 30 14.45 33.69 -1.23
C ARG A 30 15.84 33.16 -0.86
N ASP A 31 16.02 31.85 -0.91
CA ASP A 31 17.28 31.18 -0.63
C ASP A 31 18.03 31.02 -1.95
N LYS A 32 18.67 32.10 -2.40
CA LYS A 32 19.53 32.08 -3.59
C LYS A 32 20.99 31.97 -3.20
N GLU A 33 21.73 31.18 -3.95
CA GLU A 33 23.18 31.17 -3.87
C GLU A 33 23.77 32.39 -4.59
N PHE A 34 25.07 32.62 -4.36
CA PHE A 34 25.86 33.51 -5.21
C PHE A 34 25.74 33.00 -6.65
N ASP A 35 25.43 33.87 -7.62
CA ASP A 35 25.04 33.53 -9.02
C ASP A 35 23.55 33.20 -9.25
N ASN A 36 22.65 33.60 -8.34
CA ASN A 36 21.18 33.54 -8.53
C ASN A 36 20.62 32.11 -8.70
N LYS A 37 21.40 31.09 -8.35
CA LYS A 37 21.02 29.67 -8.37
C LYS A 37 20.17 29.33 -7.16
N ASN A 38 19.26 28.36 -7.34
CA ASN A 38 18.41 27.85 -6.28
C ASN A 38 19.26 27.11 -5.24
N LYS A 39 19.29 27.63 -4.01
CA LYS A 39 19.95 26.95 -2.88
C LYS A 39 19.10 25.79 -2.41
N TRP A 40 19.67 24.60 -2.33
CA TRP A 40 19.02 23.43 -1.76
C TRP A 40 19.47 23.20 -0.33
N VAL A 41 18.54 23.27 0.61
CA VAL A 41 18.81 23.06 2.04
C VAL A 41 18.20 21.74 2.46
N LYS A 42 18.96 20.92 3.20
CA LYS A 42 18.45 19.67 3.79
C LYS A 42 17.28 19.99 4.72
N ALA A 43 16.16 19.32 4.51
CA ALA A 43 14.93 19.53 5.26
C ALA A 43 14.64 18.35 6.19
N VAL A 44 14.12 18.66 7.38
CA VAL A 44 13.50 17.68 8.26
C VAL A 44 12.00 17.69 7.99
N SER A 45 11.44 16.52 7.67
CA SER A 45 10.01 16.38 7.38
C SER A 45 9.29 15.76 8.56
N ALA A 46 8.21 16.38 9.03
CA ALA A 46 7.30 15.77 10.01
C ALA A 46 6.49 14.59 9.42
N TYR A 47 6.39 14.51 8.09
CA TYR A 47 5.59 13.50 7.40
C TYR A 47 6.43 12.34 6.84
N TRP A 48 7.73 12.54 6.66
CA TRP A 48 8.60 11.60 5.98
C TRP A 48 9.82 11.29 6.83
N ASN A 49 9.96 10.03 7.22
CA ASN A 49 11.21 9.55 7.77
C ASN A 49 12.23 9.36 6.64
N THR A 50 13.49 9.65 6.97
CA THR A 50 14.62 9.31 6.11
C THR A 50 15.38 8.12 6.67
N ALA A 51 15.79 7.19 5.81
CA ALA A 51 16.64 6.06 6.17
C ALA A 51 18.02 6.21 5.53
N GLU A 52 19.09 5.91 6.28
CA GLU A 52 20.46 5.97 5.76
C GLU A 52 20.74 4.88 4.72
N ILE A 53 20.07 3.72 4.82
CA ILE A 53 20.23 2.58 3.93
C ILE A 53 18.85 2.08 3.54
N VAL A 54 18.56 2.04 2.23
CA VAL A 54 17.37 1.39 1.68
C VAL A 54 17.82 0.04 1.12
N ASP A 55 17.38 -1.05 1.74
CA ASP A 55 17.65 -2.39 1.23
C ASP A 55 16.73 -2.69 0.04
N VAL A 56 17.19 -2.38 -1.17
CA VAL A 56 16.47 -2.61 -2.43
C VAL A 56 17.02 -3.82 -3.20
N LYS A 57 18.19 -4.35 -2.82
CA LYS A 57 18.94 -5.28 -3.69
C LYS A 57 18.31 -6.66 -3.83
N ASN A 58 17.40 -7.05 -2.93
CA ASN A 58 16.75 -8.36 -2.93
C ASN A 58 15.23 -8.29 -2.75
N LYS A 59 14.59 -7.17 -3.15
CA LYS A 59 13.13 -7.05 -3.08
C LYS A 59 12.50 -7.61 -4.35
N GLU A 60 11.60 -8.57 -4.17
CA GLU A 60 10.70 -8.98 -5.23
C GLU A 60 9.63 -7.92 -5.41
N PHE A 61 9.55 -7.38 -6.63
CA PHE A 61 8.51 -6.45 -7.02
C PHE A 61 7.38 -7.24 -7.69
N MET A 62 6.15 -7.01 -7.23
CA MET A 62 4.92 -7.49 -7.86
C MET A 62 4.76 -7.00 -9.30
N PHE A 63 5.29 -5.81 -9.59
CA PHE A 63 5.38 -5.23 -10.93
C PHE A 63 6.48 -4.17 -10.97
N THR A 64 7.03 -3.97 -12.15
CA THR A 64 8.09 -3.01 -12.47
C THR A 64 7.56 -1.90 -13.37
N TYR A 65 8.39 -0.89 -13.65
CA TYR A 65 8.03 0.13 -14.63
C TYR A 65 7.79 -0.46 -16.02
N GLN A 66 8.52 -1.52 -16.40
CA GLN A 66 8.35 -2.20 -17.68
C GLN A 66 6.96 -2.86 -17.82
N ASP A 67 6.33 -3.25 -16.71
CA ASP A 67 5.01 -3.89 -16.74
C ASP A 67 3.86 -2.88 -16.87
N ILE A 68 4.06 -1.65 -16.39
CA ILE A 68 2.99 -0.63 -16.28
C ILE A 68 3.19 0.56 -17.22
N GLU A 69 4.44 0.84 -17.60
CA GLU A 69 4.87 1.98 -18.41
C GLU A 69 4.33 3.34 -17.90
N GLU A 70 4.42 4.38 -18.74
CA GLU A 70 3.89 5.70 -18.44
C GLU A 70 2.38 5.67 -18.16
N SER A 71 1.65 4.86 -18.92
CA SER A 71 0.19 4.76 -18.82
C SER A 71 -0.27 4.26 -17.46
N GLY A 72 0.43 3.28 -16.89
CA GLY A 72 0.15 2.73 -15.58
C GLY A 72 0.55 3.66 -14.44
N VAL A 73 1.66 4.40 -14.59
CA VAL A 73 2.01 5.48 -13.64
C VAL A 73 0.92 6.54 -13.62
N GLN A 74 0.45 7.00 -14.79
CA GLN A 74 -0.62 8.01 -14.86
C GLN A 74 -1.93 7.48 -14.26
N ARG A 75 -2.27 6.21 -14.54
CA ARG A 75 -3.44 5.55 -13.94
C ARG A 75 -3.32 5.48 -12.42
N TRP A 76 -2.15 5.15 -11.89
CA TRP A 76 -1.89 5.15 -10.46
C TRP A 76 -2.08 6.55 -9.84
N LEU A 77 -1.51 7.60 -10.44
CA LEU A 77 -1.67 8.97 -9.96
C LEU A 77 -3.15 9.36 -9.87
N ASN A 78 -3.95 8.95 -10.85
CA ASN A 78 -5.39 9.17 -10.86
C ASN A 78 -6.10 8.39 -9.73
N ILE A 79 -5.83 7.08 -9.59
CA ILE A 79 -6.39 6.22 -8.53
C ILE A 79 -6.08 6.80 -7.15
N ARG A 80 -4.81 7.13 -6.92
CA ARG A 80 -4.35 7.64 -5.62
C ARG A 80 -4.99 8.98 -5.27
N ASN A 81 -5.25 9.83 -6.26
CA ASN A 81 -5.93 11.11 -6.08
C ASN A 81 -7.45 10.95 -5.85
N GLN A 82 -8.12 10.11 -6.64
CA GLN A 82 -9.57 9.94 -6.61
C GLN A 82 -10.04 9.05 -5.44
N TYR A 83 -9.26 8.04 -5.10
CA TYR A 83 -9.65 6.98 -4.17
C TYR A 83 -8.77 6.94 -2.92
N SER A 84 -8.22 8.08 -2.50
CA SER A 84 -7.34 8.17 -1.31
C SER A 84 -7.93 7.50 -0.08
N ARG A 85 -9.23 7.68 0.19
CA ARG A 85 -9.94 7.05 1.32
C ARG A 85 -9.91 5.52 1.31
N ALA A 86 -9.82 4.90 0.14
CA ALA A 86 -9.69 3.45 0.00
C ALA A 86 -8.22 3.00 0.02
N ILE A 87 -7.32 3.81 -0.55
CA ILE A 87 -5.90 3.49 -0.68
C ILE A 87 -5.12 3.73 0.62
N ASP A 88 -5.45 4.77 1.38
CA ASP A 88 -4.74 5.14 2.60
C ASP A 88 -4.74 4.01 3.66
N PRO A 89 -5.85 3.31 3.95
CA PRO A 89 -5.84 2.14 4.83
C PRO A 89 -4.87 1.04 4.37
N ILE A 90 -4.86 0.72 3.06
CA ILE A 90 -3.95 -0.28 2.48
C ILE A 90 -2.49 0.16 2.63
N LEU A 91 -2.19 1.42 2.33
CA LEU A 91 -0.83 1.94 2.50
C LEU A 91 -0.38 1.95 3.97
N THR A 92 -1.31 2.10 4.90
CA THR A 92 -1.01 2.10 6.34
C THR A 92 -0.51 0.73 6.79
N THR A 93 -1.04 -0.36 6.22
CA THR A 93 -0.56 -1.73 6.52
C THR A 93 0.87 -1.96 6.07
N ILE A 94 1.34 -1.27 5.02
CA ILE A 94 2.71 -1.36 4.52
C ILE A 94 3.65 -0.43 5.30
N ARG A 95 3.15 0.72 5.78
CA ARG A 95 3.95 1.72 6.49
C ARG A 95 4.25 1.32 7.92
N TRP A 96 3.34 0.60 8.58
CA TRP A 96 3.45 0.20 9.99
C TRP A 96 3.82 -1.27 10.11
N ASN A 97 5.11 -1.57 9.97
CA ASN A 97 5.64 -2.94 10.05
C ASN A 97 5.34 -3.62 11.41
N ASP A 98 5.14 -2.86 12.49
CA ASP A 98 4.93 -3.39 13.85
C ASP A 98 3.46 -3.29 14.31
N SER A 99 2.52 -3.10 13.38
CA SER A 99 1.09 -3.09 13.70
C SER A 99 0.61 -4.50 14.08
N PRO A 100 -0.27 -4.65 15.10
CA PRO A 100 -0.96 -5.91 15.36
C PRO A 100 -1.63 -6.44 14.09
N ILE A 101 -1.61 -7.77 13.92
CA ILE A 101 -2.11 -8.44 12.72
C ILE A 101 -3.59 -8.14 12.46
N GLU A 102 -4.38 -7.96 13.53
CA GLU A 102 -5.79 -7.61 13.48
C GLU A 102 -6.00 -6.22 12.86
N ASN A 103 -5.16 -5.25 13.22
CA ASN A 103 -5.22 -3.90 12.66
C ASN A 103 -4.76 -3.89 11.20
N THR A 104 -3.75 -4.70 10.86
CA THR A 104 -3.34 -4.93 9.47
C THR A 104 -4.48 -5.50 8.63
N LEU A 105 -5.13 -6.57 9.11
CA LEU A 105 -6.25 -7.21 8.44
C LEU A 105 -7.43 -6.25 8.28
N PHE A 106 -7.80 -5.54 9.36
CA PHE A 106 -8.91 -4.59 9.34
C PHE A 106 -8.71 -3.48 8.30
N ASN A 107 -7.53 -2.86 8.28
CA ASN A 107 -7.22 -1.79 7.33
C ASN A 107 -7.19 -2.29 5.89
N LEU A 108 -6.64 -3.49 5.64
CA LEU A 108 -6.64 -4.10 4.32
C LEU A 108 -8.07 -4.35 3.82
N CYS A 109 -8.92 -4.97 4.65
CA CYS A 109 -10.31 -5.24 4.30
C CYS A 109 -11.12 -3.95 4.08
N ALA A 110 -10.98 -2.97 4.97
CA ALA A 110 -11.69 -1.70 4.85
C ALA A 110 -11.29 -0.94 3.58
N GLY A 111 -9.99 -0.92 3.25
CA GLY A 111 -9.47 -0.30 2.03
C GLY A 111 -9.93 -1.01 0.76
N ALA A 112 -9.83 -2.34 0.73
CA ALA A 112 -10.28 -3.15 -0.41
C ALA A 112 -11.78 -3.01 -0.67
N GLU A 113 -12.61 -3.05 0.38
CA GLU A 113 -14.06 -2.86 0.29
C GLU A 113 -14.41 -1.45 -0.22
N ALA A 114 -13.74 -0.42 0.29
CA ALA A 114 -13.94 0.95 -0.18
C ALA A 114 -13.55 1.10 -1.66
N LEU A 115 -12.44 0.48 -2.08
CA LEU A 115 -12.00 0.48 -3.48
C LEU A 115 -13.02 -0.23 -4.38
N GLY A 116 -13.50 -1.40 -3.95
CA GLY A 116 -14.56 -2.14 -4.66
C GLY A 116 -15.83 -1.30 -4.83
N ARG A 117 -16.25 -0.55 -3.80
CA ARG A 117 -17.39 0.37 -3.89
C ARG A 117 -17.15 1.52 -4.86
N TYR A 118 -15.95 2.10 -4.90
CA TYR A 118 -15.62 3.13 -5.88
C TYR A 118 -15.64 2.60 -7.30
N ILE A 119 -15.08 1.41 -7.54
CA ILE A 119 -15.14 0.75 -8.85
C ILE A 119 -16.59 0.48 -9.25
N ALA A 120 -17.42 -0.01 -8.33
CA ALA A 120 -18.83 -0.28 -8.60
C ALA A 120 -19.64 0.97 -8.94
N ARG A 121 -19.32 2.09 -8.29
CA ARG A 121 -19.99 3.38 -8.52
C ARG A 121 -19.54 4.03 -9.83
N ASP A 122 -18.23 4.06 -10.09
CA ASP A 122 -17.66 4.85 -11.19
C ASP A 122 -17.58 4.06 -12.51
N PHE A 123 -17.59 2.73 -12.42
CA PHE A 123 -17.56 1.83 -13.58
C PHE A 123 -18.67 0.76 -13.45
N PRO A 124 -19.95 1.15 -13.38
CA PRO A 124 -21.05 0.22 -13.14
C PRO A 124 -21.06 -0.93 -14.16
N ASP A 125 -20.87 -0.62 -15.45
CA ASP A 125 -20.86 -1.62 -16.53
C ASP A 125 -19.68 -2.58 -16.46
N LYS A 126 -18.54 -2.16 -15.90
CA LYS A 126 -17.36 -3.03 -15.66
C LYS A 126 -17.40 -3.75 -14.31
N SER A 127 -18.28 -3.32 -13.41
CA SER A 127 -18.42 -3.89 -12.06
C SER A 127 -19.55 -4.90 -11.94
N LEU A 128 -20.49 -4.89 -12.90
CA LEU A 128 -21.72 -5.67 -12.86
C LEU A 128 -21.76 -6.82 -13.88
N GLU A 129 -20.79 -6.95 -14.78
CA GLU A 129 -20.72 -8.10 -15.69
C GLU A 129 -20.12 -9.34 -15.01
N ASP A 130 -20.53 -10.50 -15.56
CA ASP A 130 -20.64 -11.89 -15.04
C ASP A 130 -19.41 -12.55 -14.39
N LYS A 131 -18.37 -11.79 -14.02
CA LYS A 131 -17.15 -12.24 -13.33
C LYS A 131 -16.70 -11.31 -12.19
N GLY A 132 -17.37 -10.17 -11.99
CA GLY A 132 -16.95 -9.11 -11.06
C GLY A 132 -17.54 -9.17 -9.65
N ARG A 133 -18.55 -10.02 -9.39
CA ARG A 133 -19.12 -10.24 -8.07
C ARG A 133 -18.63 -11.56 -7.48
N ALA A 134 -17.51 -11.54 -6.79
CA ALA A 134 -17.46 -12.40 -5.63
C ALA A 134 -18.30 -11.67 -4.57
N TYR A 135 -19.48 -12.18 -4.23
CA TYR A 135 -20.12 -11.76 -2.97
C TYR A 135 -19.05 -11.76 -1.88
N LEU A 136 -19.06 -10.80 -0.94
CA LEU A 136 -18.06 -10.79 0.14
C LEU A 136 -17.91 -12.19 0.76
N ARG A 137 -19.02 -12.92 0.87
CA ARG A 137 -19.05 -14.35 1.21
C ARG A 137 -18.20 -15.24 0.30
N SER A 138 -18.37 -15.18 -1.01
CA SER A 138 -17.60 -15.96 -2.00
C SER A 138 -16.12 -15.55 -2.04
N ALA A 139 -15.81 -14.26 -1.87
CA ALA A 139 -14.43 -13.78 -1.80
C ALA A 139 -13.74 -14.27 -0.53
N LEU A 140 -14.40 -14.12 0.63
CA LEU A 140 -13.94 -14.67 1.90
C LEU A 140 -13.83 -16.18 1.84
N GLN A 141 -14.76 -16.87 1.19
CA GLN A 141 -14.69 -18.32 1.00
C GLN A 141 -13.48 -18.73 0.15
N ASN A 142 -13.15 -17.99 -0.92
CA ASN A 142 -11.94 -18.24 -1.70
C ASN A 142 -10.67 -18.03 -0.87
N ILE A 143 -10.61 -16.98 -0.04
CA ILE A 143 -9.48 -16.75 0.87
C ILE A 143 -9.39 -17.89 1.90
N ILE A 144 -10.51 -18.28 2.50
CA ILE A 144 -10.60 -19.42 3.44
C ILE A 144 -10.10 -20.70 2.77
N ASN A 145 -10.52 -20.98 1.53
CA ASN A 145 -10.09 -22.16 0.78
C ASN A 145 -8.58 -22.17 0.49
N GLN A 146 -7.93 -21.01 0.48
CA GLN A 146 -6.48 -20.88 0.30
C GLN A 146 -5.70 -20.98 1.62
N ILE A 147 -6.37 -20.96 2.78
CA ILE A 147 -5.76 -21.13 4.10
C ILE A 147 -5.91 -22.61 4.51
N PRO A 148 -4.85 -23.45 4.43
CA PRO A 148 -5.02 -24.91 4.45
C PRO A 148 -5.48 -25.53 5.77
N LYS A 149 -5.25 -24.86 6.92
CA LYS A 149 -5.53 -25.42 8.25
C LYS A 149 -6.16 -24.43 9.25
N GLY A 150 -6.57 -23.25 8.78
CA GLY A 150 -6.92 -22.11 9.65
C GLY A 150 -5.69 -21.49 10.31
N ILE A 151 -5.78 -20.20 10.66
CA ILE A 151 -4.78 -19.51 11.47
C ILE A 151 -5.31 -19.48 12.90
N LEU A 152 -4.61 -20.09 13.86
CA LEU A 152 -4.89 -19.90 15.28
C LEU A 152 -4.14 -18.63 15.73
N PRO A 153 -4.85 -17.53 16.02
CA PRO A 153 -4.20 -16.25 16.32
C PRO A 153 -3.38 -16.28 17.63
N TYR A 154 -3.64 -17.24 18.52
CA TYR A 154 -2.88 -17.47 19.74
C TYR A 154 -2.81 -18.98 20.04
N VAL A 155 -1.61 -19.55 20.00
CA VAL A 155 -1.34 -20.88 20.57
C VAL A 155 -0.51 -20.62 21.82
N LYS A 156 -1.04 -20.90 23.02
CA LYS A 156 -0.22 -20.89 24.24
C LYS A 156 0.85 -21.97 24.12
N GLU A 157 2.02 -21.73 24.70
CA GLU A 157 3.05 -22.75 24.82
C GLU A 157 2.45 -24.03 25.44
N GLY A 158 2.42 -25.12 24.67
CA GLY A 158 1.83 -26.40 25.07
C GLY A 158 0.49 -26.80 24.42
N GLU A 159 -0.18 -25.91 23.67
CA GLU A 159 -1.50 -26.20 23.05
C GLU A 159 -1.43 -26.54 21.55
N GLY A 160 -0.24 -26.74 21.00
CA GLY A 160 0.02 -26.81 19.55
C GLY A 160 -0.33 -28.13 18.84
N ASN A 161 -1.24 -28.96 19.33
CA ASN A 161 -1.60 -30.20 18.61
C ASN A 161 -3.07 -30.58 18.74
N GLN A 162 -3.96 -29.70 18.27
CA GLN A 162 -5.29 -30.11 17.84
C GLN A 162 -5.36 -29.89 16.34
N ASP A 163 -5.39 -30.99 15.57
CA ASP A 163 -5.53 -31.03 14.11
C ASP A 163 -6.82 -30.35 13.64
N GLY A 164 -6.84 -29.00 13.66
CA GLY A 164 -7.82 -28.15 13.01
C GLY A 164 -9.28 -28.33 13.46
N LYS A 165 -9.56 -28.96 14.60
CA LYS A 165 -10.93 -29.08 15.12
C LYS A 165 -11.20 -28.04 16.20
N VAL A 166 -11.96 -27.01 15.84
CA VAL A 166 -12.70 -26.16 16.77
C VAL A 166 -13.95 -26.91 17.25
N VAL A 167 -14.13 -27.00 18.56
CA VAL A 167 -15.36 -27.52 19.22
C VAL A 167 -16.42 -26.43 19.27
#